data_AF-A0A1F9ZGE6-F1
#
_entry.id   AF-A0A1F9ZGE6-F1
#
_cell.length_a   1.000
_cell.length_b   1.000
_cell.length_c   1.000
_cell.angle_alpha   90.00
_cell.angle_beta   90.00
_cell.angle_gamma   90.00
#
_symmetry.space_group_name_H-M   'P 1'
#
loop_
_entity.id
_entity.type
_entity.pdbx_description
1 polymer ?
#
loop_
_entity_poly.entity_id
_entity_poly.type
_entity_poly.pdbx_seq_one_letter_code
_entity_poly.pdbx_strand_id
1 'polypeptide(L)'
;MTTGSVHRTQFEDFKRGAGLVANPPQLRVESIFLAVFHLIDACAARRNVHIDKHQKVRHELEANPAIFGDRTEEVWSAFQDIETRLRPKFVYGRSWRKEDFDAVFEKTARIEAICREVLG
;
A
#
# COMPACT_ATOMS: atom_id res chain seq x y z
N MET A 1 -16.80 15.67 2.55
CA MET A 1 -15.82 14.75 1.94
C MET A 1 -16.25 13.34 2.25
N THR A 2 -16.35 12.46 1.25
CA THR A 2 -16.62 11.03 1.49
C THR A 2 -15.35 10.37 2.03
N THR A 3 -15.46 9.31 2.82
CA THR A 3 -14.31 8.62 3.42
C THR A 3 -13.27 8.18 2.38
N GLY A 4 -13.72 7.71 1.21
CA GLY A 4 -12.83 7.40 0.08
C GLY A 4 -12.02 8.59 -0.45
N SER A 5 -12.52 9.83 -0.32
CA SER A 5 -11.76 11.04 -0.71
C SER A 5 -10.65 11.37 0.29
N VAL A 6 -10.81 11.06 1.57
CA VAL A 6 -9.79 11.28 2.61
C VAL A 6 -8.61 10.33 2.38
N HIS A 7 -8.90 9.04 2.18
CA HIS A 7 -7.87 8.04 1.92
C HIS A 7 -7.07 8.32 0.64
N ARG A 8 -7.73 8.82 -0.41
CA ARG A 8 -7.05 9.22 -1.64
C ARG A 8 -6.10 10.40 -1.41
N THR A 9 -6.50 11.42 -0.64
CA THR A 9 -5.61 12.52 -0.28
C THR A 9 -4.40 12.02 0.52
N GLN A 10 -4.61 11.16 1.51
CA GLN A 10 -3.52 10.57 2.29
C GLN A 10 -2.55 9.77 1.40
N PHE A 11 -3.07 8.97 0.46
CA PHE A 11 -2.24 8.27 -0.53
C PHE A 11 -1.33 9.25 -1.28
N GLU A 12 -1.87 10.33 -1.84
CA GLU A 12 -1.09 11.30 -2.62
C GLU A 12 -0.02 12.00 -1.78
N ASP A 13 -0.35 12.37 -0.54
CA ASP A 13 0.60 13.06 0.35
C ASP A 13 1.76 12.15 0.75
N PHE A 14 1.48 10.91 1.13
CA PHE A 14 2.52 9.94 1.44
C PHE A 14 3.34 9.54 0.20
N LYS A 15 2.69 9.38 -0.95
CA LYS A 15 3.38 9.07 -2.21
C LYS A 15 4.34 10.20 -2.61
N ARG A 16 3.93 11.46 -2.44
CA ARG A 16 4.79 12.63 -2.64
C ARG A 16 6.00 12.56 -1.72
N GLY A 17 5.80 12.25 -0.43
CA GLY A 17 6.88 12.07 0.54
C GLY A 17 7.87 10.96 0.15
N ALA A 18 7.37 9.85 -0.41
CA ALA A 18 8.20 8.76 -0.91
C ALA A 18 9.07 9.13 -2.13
N GLY A 19 8.61 10.10 -2.93
CA GLY A 19 9.30 10.59 -4.12
C GLY A 19 10.44 11.58 -3.85
N LEU A 20 10.53 12.14 -2.64
CA LEU A 20 11.56 13.12 -2.30
C LEU A 20 12.93 12.44 -2.18
N VAL A 21 13.82 12.68 -3.16
CA VAL A 21 15.17 12.10 -3.20
C VAL A 21 16.04 12.50 -2.00
N ALA A 22 15.76 13.67 -1.40
CA ALA A 22 16.42 14.12 -0.17
C ALA A 22 16.08 13.25 1.05
N ASN A 23 14.97 12.50 1.02
CA ASN A 23 14.62 11.60 2.10
C ASN A 23 15.48 10.33 2.03
N PRO A 24 15.98 9.84 3.19
CA PRO A 24 16.69 8.58 3.23
C PRO A 24 15.75 7.42 2.85
N PRO A 25 16.27 6.31 2.32
CA PRO A 25 15.47 5.17 1.83
C PRO A 25 14.44 4.65 2.83
N GLN A 26 14.76 4.66 4.12
CA GLN A 26 13.85 4.26 5.20
C GLN A 26 12.58 5.11 5.20
N LEU A 27 12.71 6.43 5.18
CA LEU A 27 11.56 7.33 5.18
C LEU A 27 10.76 7.19 3.88
N ARG A 28 11.43 6.93 2.75
CA ARG A 28 10.76 6.72 1.46
C ARG A 28 9.94 5.42 1.45
N VAL A 29 10.49 4.33 2.00
CA VAL A 29 9.80 3.05 2.14
C VAL A 29 8.65 3.13 3.14
N GLU A 30 8.83 3.82 4.28
CA GLU A 30 7.73 4.07 5.23
C GLU A 30 6.59 4.85 4.59
N SER A 31 6.93 5.93 3.87
CA SER A 31 5.93 6.76 3.20
C SER A 31 5.18 5.94 2.14
N ILE A 32 5.87 5.17 1.30
CA ILE A 32 5.19 4.42 0.25
C ILE A 32 4.34 3.27 0.81
N PHE A 33 4.75 2.64 1.91
CA PHE A 33 3.94 1.65 2.61
C PHE A 33 2.61 2.25 3.09
N LEU A 34 2.65 3.41 3.74
CA LEU A 34 1.45 4.12 4.20
C LEU A 34 0.59 4.59 3.02
N ALA A 35 1.22 5.06 1.95
CA ALA A 35 0.51 5.44 0.73
C ALA A 35 -0.30 4.25 0.18
N VAL A 36 0.34 3.10 -0.01
CA VAL A 36 -0.32 1.90 -0.54
C VAL A 36 -1.44 1.43 0.38
N PHE A 37 -1.24 1.44 1.71
CA PHE A 37 -2.30 1.10 2.66
C PHE A 37 -3.54 1.97 2.44
N HIS A 38 -3.38 3.30 2.37
CA HIS A 38 -4.50 4.21 2.16
C HIS A 38 -5.13 4.07 0.77
N LEU A 39 -4.37 3.70 -0.25
CA LEU A 39 -4.94 3.42 -1.57
C LEU A 39 -5.83 2.17 -1.57
N ILE A 40 -5.41 1.11 -0.88
CA ILE A 40 -6.21 -0.10 -0.68
C ILE A 40 -7.47 0.24 0.12
N ASP A 41 -7.34 1.00 1.20
CA ASP A 41 -8.47 1.41 2.04
C ASP A 41 -9.47 2.30 1.27
N ALA A 42 -8.98 3.14 0.35
CA ALA A 42 -9.84 3.89 -0.56
C ALA A 42 -10.67 2.97 -1.49
N CYS A 43 -10.09 1.86 -1.96
CA CYS A 43 -10.80 0.86 -2.76
C CYS A 43 -11.88 0.16 -1.91
N ALA A 44 -11.53 -0.25 -0.69
CA ALA A 44 -12.46 -0.85 0.26
C ALA A 44 -13.64 0.10 0.59
N ALA A 45 -13.35 1.38 0.79
CA ALA A 45 -14.35 2.39 1.08
C ALA A 45 -15.40 2.57 -0.04
N ARG A 46 -15.06 2.28 -1.32
CA ARG A 46 -16.07 2.26 -2.41
C ARG A 46 -17.13 1.19 -2.22
N ARG A 47 -16.85 0.18 -1.41
CA ARG A 47 -17.76 -0.92 -1.07
C ARG A 47 -18.29 -0.81 0.37
N ASN A 48 -18.15 0.35 1.01
CA ASN A 48 -18.51 0.59 2.41
C ASN A 48 -17.77 -0.34 3.40
N VAL A 49 -16.54 -0.74 3.06
CA VAL A 49 -15.64 -1.49 3.93
C VAL A 49 -14.54 -0.55 4.44
N HIS A 50 -14.20 -0.67 5.72
CA HIS A 50 -13.13 0.12 6.37
C HIS A 50 -12.10 -0.84 6.95
N ILE A 51 -10.85 -0.72 6.49
CA ILE A 51 -9.79 -1.62 6.95
C ILE A 51 -9.22 -1.15 8.30
N ASP A 52 -9.22 0.16 8.56
CA ASP A 52 -8.71 0.87 9.74
C ASP A 52 -7.20 0.77 10.00
N LYS A 53 -6.64 -0.44 9.89
CA LYS A 53 -5.27 -0.77 10.29
C LYS A 53 -4.63 -1.68 9.27
N HIS A 54 -3.37 -1.42 8.93
CA HIS A 54 -2.64 -2.19 7.91
C HIS A 54 -2.59 -3.70 8.20
N GLN A 55 -2.53 -4.10 9.48
CA GLN A 55 -2.54 -5.51 9.89
C GLN A 55 -3.83 -6.26 9.50
N LYS A 56 -4.92 -5.53 9.25
CA LYS A 56 -6.21 -6.09 8.87
C LYS A 56 -6.38 -6.26 7.35
N VAL A 57 -5.47 -5.72 6.53
CA VAL A 57 -5.61 -5.71 5.05
C VAL A 57 -5.92 -7.10 4.51
N ARG A 58 -5.15 -8.13 4.90
CA ARG A 58 -5.42 -9.49 4.44
C ARG A 58 -6.83 -9.95 4.80
N HIS A 59 -7.18 -9.85 6.08
CA HIS A 59 -8.48 -10.33 6.59
C HIS A 59 -9.65 -9.65 5.88
N GLU A 60 -9.61 -8.33 5.75
CA GLU A 60 -10.71 -7.56 5.17
C GLU A 60 -10.83 -7.79 3.66
N LEU A 61 -9.71 -7.95 2.96
CA LEU A 61 -9.74 -8.25 1.53
C LEU A 61 -10.23 -9.69 1.26
N GLU A 62 -9.80 -10.68 2.05
CA GLU A 62 -10.30 -12.05 1.98
C GLU A 62 -11.81 -12.14 2.29
N ALA A 63 -12.29 -11.39 3.28
CA ALA A 63 -13.71 -11.34 3.66
C ALA A 63 -14.59 -10.61 2.63
N ASN A 64 -14.00 -9.69 1.86
CA ASN A 64 -14.71 -8.83 0.92
C ASN A 64 -14.11 -8.92 -0.49
N PRO A 65 -14.16 -10.10 -1.15
CA PRO A 65 -13.53 -10.31 -2.46
C PRO A 65 -14.14 -9.41 -3.54
N ALA A 66 -15.34 -8.86 -3.33
CA ALA A 66 -15.96 -7.92 -4.26
C ALA A 66 -15.15 -6.63 -4.48
N ILE A 67 -14.20 -6.28 -3.59
CA ILE A 67 -13.35 -5.08 -3.72
C ILE A 67 -12.44 -5.19 -4.96
N PHE A 68 -11.72 -6.31 -5.10
CA PHE A 68 -10.72 -6.53 -6.17
C PHE A 68 -11.04 -7.74 -7.08
N GLY A 69 -12.08 -8.52 -6.78
CA GLY A 69 -12.43 -9.73 -7.50
C GLY A 69 -11.30 -10.75 -7.49
N ASP A 70 -10.98 -11.30 -8.65
CA ASP A 70 -9.92 -12.29 -8.83
C ASP A 70 -8.51 -11.76 -8.50
N ARG A 71 -8.35 -10.44 -8.40
CA ARG A 71 -7.07 -9.79 -8.03
C ARG A 71 -6.90 -9.61 -6.52
N THR A 72 -7.86 -10.06 -5.71
CA THR A 72 -7.82 -9.94 -4.24
C THR A 72 -6.55 -10.54 -3.64
N GLU A 73 -6.19 -11.77 -4.04
CA GLU A 73 -4.99 -12.44 -3.54
C GLU A 73 -3.72 -11.70 -3.92
N GLU A 74 -3.66 -11.22 -5.15
CA GLU A 74 -2.52 -10.48 -5.66
C GLU A 74 -2.28 -9.18 -4.87
N VAL A 75 -3.34 -8.45 -4.53
CA VAL A 75 -3.23 -7.21 -3.76
C VAL A 75 -2.74 -7.50 -2.34
N TRP A 76 -3.39 -8.40 -1.61
CA TRP A 76 -3.01 -8.62 -0.21
C TRP A 76 -1.63 -9.28 -0.11
N SER A 77 -1.28 -10.19 -1.02
CA SER A 77 0.03 -10.85 -0.98
C SER A 77 1.17 -9.87 -1.30
N ALA A 78 0.99 -8.99 -2.28
CA ALA A 78 1.96 -7.93 -2.57
C ALA A 78 2.11 -6.96 -1.39
N PHE A 79 1.00 -6.56 -0.76
CA PHE A 79 1.02 -5.68 0.40
C PHE A 79 1.72 -6.34 1.61
N GLN A 80 1.37 -7.59 1.91
CA GLN A 80 1.96 -8.36 3.01
C GLN A 80 3.46 -8.58 2.79
N ASP A 81 3.89 -8.76 1.55
CA ASP A 81 5.31 -8.92 1.23
C ASP A 81 6.11 -7.63 1.49
N ILE A 82 5.51 -6.46 1.18
CA ILE A 82 6.07 -5.16 1.59
C ILE A 82 6.12 -5.08 3.12
N GLU A 83 5.00 -5.36 3.81
CA GLU A 83 4.85 -5.20 5.26
C GLU A 83 5.82 -6.06 6.08
N THR A 84 5.95 -7.34 5.71
CA THR A 84 6.55 -8.37 6.58
C THR A 84 7.96 -8.79 6.15
N ARG A 85 8.31 -8.66 4.87
CA ARG A 85 9.63 -9.07 4.36
C ARG A 85 10.51 -7.90 3.97
N LEU A 86 9.98 -6.92 3.23
CA LEU A 86 10.80 -5.85 2.67
C LEU A 86 11.00 -4.69 3.65
N ARG A 87 9.90 -4.07 4.11
CA ARG A 87 9.91 -2.91 5.01
C ARG A 87 10.77 -3.12 6.27
N PRO A 88 10.75 -4.28 6.96
CA PRO A 88 11.56 -4.50 8.16
C PRO A 88 13.08 -4.34 7.95
N LYS A 89 13.59 -4.62 6.73
CA LYS A 89 15.02 -4.45 6.40
C LYS A 89 15.47 -2.99 6.45
N PHE A 90 14.55 -2.07 6.18
CA PHE A 90 14.79 -0.63 6.24
C PHE A 90 14.64 -0.10 7.66
N VAL A 91 13.58 -0.50 8.36
CA VAL A 91 13.18 0.08 9.65
C VAL A 91 13.97 -0.47 10.82
N TYR A 92 14.19 -1.79 10.86
CA TYR A 92 14.74 -2.46 12.04
C TYR A 92 16.15 -2.99 11.82
N GLY A 93 16.44 -3.49 10.61
CA GLY A 93 17.69 -4.21 10.35
C GLY A 93 18.83 -3.41 9.76
N ARG A 94 18.54 -2.26 9.12
CA ARG A 94 19.48 -1.56 8.19
C ARG A 94 20.21 -2.52 7.23
N SER A 95 19.58 -3.64 6.89
CA SER A 95 20.15 -4.74 6.10
C SER A 95 19.67 -4.74 4.65
N TRP A 96 18.96 -3.68 4.26
CA TRP A 96 18.39 -3.52 2.94
C TRP A 96 19.48 -3.38 1.88
N ARG A 97 19.18 -3.89 0.68
CA ARG A 97 19.98 -3.68 -0.53
C ARG A 97 19.15 -2.93 -1.58
N LYS A 98 19.79 -2.45 -2.64
CA LYS A 98 19.11 -1.74 -3.73
C LYS A 98 17.95 -2.58 -4.29
N GLU A 99 18.13 -3.89 -4.41
CA GLU A 99 17.10 -4.80 -4.92
C GLU A 99 15.87 -4.85 -4.01
N ASP A 100 16.04 -4.71 -2.69
CA ASP A 100 14.92 -4.62 -1.76
C ASP A 100 14.15 -3.32 -1.94
N PHE A 101 14.87 -2.22 -2.22
CA PHE A 101 14.25 -0.92 -2.47
C PHE A 101 13.45 -0.96 -3.76
N ASP A 102 14.06 -1.42 -4.85
CA ASP A 102 13.40 -1.56 -6.14
C ASP A 102 12.17 -2.48 -6.06
N ALA A 103 12.27 -3.60 -5.32
CA ALA A 103 11.16 -4.53 -5.10
C ALA A 103 9.97 -3.91 -4.34
N VAL A 104 10.20 -2.98 -3.41
CA VAL A 104 9.09 -2.25 -2.75
C VAL A 104 8.32 -1.45 -3.80
N PHE A 105 9.01 -0.68 -4.64
CA PHE A 105 8.36 0.17 -5.65
C PHE A 105 7.72 -0.62 -6.78
N GLU A 106 8.28 -1.76 -7.17
CA GLU A 106 7.65 -2.68 -8.13
C GLU A 106 6.31 -3.20 -7.61
N LYS A 107 6.27 -3.67 -6.35
CA LYS A 107 5.05 -4.17 -5.71
C LYS A 107 4.03 -3.06 -5.52
N THR A 108 4.47 -1.89 -5.10
CA THR A 108 3.63 -0.69 -5.03
C THR A 108 3.01 -0.39 -6.39
N ALA A 109 3.80 -0.34 -7.46
CA ALA A 109 3.30 -0.02 -8.80
C ALA A 109 2.24 -1.03 -9.26
N ARG A 110 2.43 -2.31 -8.93
CA ARG A 110 1.47 -3.37 -9.20
C ARG A 110 0.14 -3.15 -8.47
N ILE A 111 0.19 -2.87 -7.16
CA ILE A 111 -1.01 -2.57 -6.36
C ILE A 111 -1.69 -1.32 -6.90
N GLU A 112 -0.94 -0.26 -7.19
CA GLU A 112 -1.47 0.98 -7.73
C GLU A 112 -2.21 0.80 -9.06
N ALA A 113 -1.70 -0.05 -9.95
CA ALA A 113 -2.36 -0.34 -11.22
C ALA A 113 -3.75 -0.94 -10.98
N ILE A 114 -3.85 -1.95 -10.12
CA ILE A 114 -5.11 -2.61 -9.76
C ILE A 114 -6.07 -1.62 -9.08
N CYS A 115 -5.56 -0.84 -8.12
CA CYS A 115 -6.39 0.15 -7.42
C CYS A 115 -6.91 1.24 -8.37
N ARG A 116 -6.13 1.66 -9.37
CA ARG A 116 -6.61 2.60 -10.40
C ARG A 116 -7.79 2.04 -11.19
N GLU A 117 -7.76 0.77 -11.56
CA GLU A 117 -8.88 0.12 -12.25
C GLU A 117 -10.16 0.13 -11.38
N VAL A 118 -10.02 -0.09 -10.07
CA VAL A 118 -11.14 -0.08 -9.11
C VAL A 118 -11.66 1.34 -8.82
N LEU A 119 -10.77 2.34 -8.78
CA LEU A 119 -11.11 3.71 -8.42
C LEU A 119 -11.60 4.56 -9.62
N GLY A 120 -11.30 4.15 -10.86
CA GLY A 120 -11.59 4.95 -12.07
C GLY A 120 -10.83 6.26 -12.07
#